data_AF-A0A946GVR6-F1
#
_entry.id   AF-A0A946GVR6-F1
#
_cell.length_a   1.000
_cell.length_b   1.000
_cell.length_c   1.000
_cell.angle_alpha   90.00
_cell.angle_beta   90.00
_cell.angle_gamma   90.00
#
_symmetry.space_group_name_H-M   'P 1'
#
loop_
_entity.id
_entity.type
_entity.pdbx_description
1 polymer ?
#
loop_
_entity_poly.entity_id
_entity_poly.type
_entity_poly.pdbx_seq_one_letter_code
_entity_poly.pdbx_strand_id
1 'polypeptide(L)' 'MKKRTSIANGEVVACTYCSLYVPLEESIILSERPYCSARHAELGSKK' A
#
# COMPACT_ATOMS: atom_id res chain seq x y z
N MET A 1 -21.88 -2.13 -21.84
CA MET A 1 -21.08 -3.18 -21.17
C MET A 1 -19.97 -2.51 -20.36
N LYS A 2 -20.14 -2.32 -19.05
CA LYS A 2 -19.06 -1.83 -18.17
C LYS A 2 -18.22 -3.03 -17.76
N LYS A 3 -16.95 -3.08 -18.17
CA LYS A 3 -15.99 -4.09 -17.70
C LYS A 3 -15.95 -4.00 -16.17
N ARG A 4 -16.49 -4.99 -15.48
CA ARG A 4 -16.19 -5.19 -14.06
C ARG A 4 -14.75 -5.64 -14.04
N THR A 5 -13.85 -4.71 -13.76
CA THR A 5 -12.46 -5.05 -13.46
C THR A 5 -12.51 -5.84 -12.17
N SER A 6 -12.36 -7.16 -12.28
CA SER A 6 -12.26 -8.06 -11.15
C SER A 6 -11.06 -7.61 -10.32
N ILE A 7 -11.32 -6.87 -9.24
CA ILE A 7 -10.35 -6.71 -8.17
C ILE A 7 -10.27 -8.10 -7.55
N ALA A 8 -9.18 -8.83 -7.78
CA ALA A 8 -8.91 -10.04 -7.02
C ALA A 8 -9.05 -9.68 -5.53
N ASN A 9 -9.70 -10.54 -4.75
CA ASN A 9 -10.04 -10.35 -3.34
C ASN A 9 -8.79 -10.19 -2.44
N GLY A 10 -8.04 -9.10 -2.59
CA GLY A 10 -6.97 -8.68 -1.68
C GLY A 10 -7.40 -7.40 -1.01
N GLU A 11 -7.25 -7.32 0.31
CA GLU A 11 -7.38 -6.05 1.03
C GLU A 11 -6.36 -5.07 0.46
N VAL A 12 -6.76 -3.83 0.16
CA VAL A 12 -5.85 -2.79 -0.33
C VAL A 12 -5.63 -1.74 0.75
N VAL A 13 -4.39 -1.27 0.89
CA VAL A 13 -4.02 -0.22 1.85
C VAL A 13 -3.33 0.93 1.14
N ALA A 14 -3.53 2.14 1.65
CA ALA A 14 -2.86 3.33 1.13
C ALA A 14 -1.47 3.46 1.75
N CYS A 15 -0.44 3.67 0.94
CA CYS A 15 0.89 3.98 1.43
C CYS A 15 0.88 5.28 2.25
N THR A 16 1.44 5.24 3.45
CA THR A 16 1.48 6.39 4.37
C THR A 16 2.28 7.58 3.81
N TYR A 17 3.27 7.32 2.95
CA TYR A 17 4.14 8.36 2.40
C TYR A 17 3.57 9.03 1.13
N CYS A 18 3.07 8.25 0.17
CA CYS A 18 2.62 8.75 -1.14
C CYS A 18 1.13 8.54 -1.44
N SER A 19 0.37 7.96 -0.51
CA SER A 19 -1.07 7.67 -0.63
C SER A 19 -1.45 6.73 -1.79
N LEU A 20 -0.49 6.02 -2.38
CA LEU A 20 -0.74 5.02 -3.42
C LEU A 20 -1.38 3.77 -2.81
N TYR A 21 -2.48 3.30 -3.40
CA TYR A 21 -3.15 2.07 -2.97
C TYR A 21 -2.41 0.85 -3.52
N VAL A 22 -1.96 -0.02 -2.62
CA VAL A 22 -1.32 -1.31 -2.94
C VAL A 22 -2.05 -2.45 -2.23
N PRO A 23 -1.99 -3.69 -2.76
CA PRO A 23 -2.45 -4.86 -2.02
C PRO A 23 -1.72 -4.97 -0.67
N LEU A 24 -2.47 -5.29 0.39
CA LEU A 24 -1.95 -5.44 1.76
C LEU A 24 -0.83 -6.48 1.81
N GLU A 25 -0.99 -7.57 1.07
CA GLU A 25 -0.02 -8.66 0.88
C GLU A 25 1.29 -8.21 0.20
N GLU A 26 1.24 -7.16 -0.62
CA GLU A 26 2.43 -6.55 -1.24
C GLU A 26 2.95 -5.34 -0.45
N SER A 27 2.21 -4.91 0.59
CA SER A 27 2.56 -3.73 1.39
C SER A 27 3.58 -4.07 2.47
N ILE A 28 4.45 -3.10 2.77
CA ILE A 28 5.41 -3.20 3.86
C ILE A 28 4.82 -2.47 5.06
N ILE A 29 4.51 -3.19 6.14
CA ILE A 29 4.03 -2.61 7.40
C ILE A 29 5.21 -2.31 8.32
N LEU A 30 5.42 -1.04 8.65
CA LEU A 30 6.47 -0.60 9.57
C LEU A 30 5.87 0.34 10.61
N SER A 31 6.01 0.02 11.89
CA SER A 31 5.39 0.77 13.00
C SER A 31 3.89 0.99 12.78
N GLU A 32 3.16 -0.08 12.45
CA GLU A 32 1.70 -0.06 12.17
C GLU A 32 1.29 0.81 10.97
N ARG A 33 2.25 1.28 10.16
CA ARG A 33 2.02 2.11 8.98
C ARG A 33 2.30 1.33 7.70
N PRO A 34 1.36 1.25 6.75
CA PRO A 34 1.59 0.60 5.47
C PRO A 34 2.40 1.48 4.50
N TYR A 35 3.29 0.86 3.74
CA TYR A 35 4.11 1.49 2.70
C TYR A 35 4.13 0.66 1.42
N CYS A 36 4.15 1.33 0.26
CA CYS A 36 4.18 0.65 -1.04
C CYS A 36 5.60 0.22 -1.49
N SER A 37 6.65 0.63 -0.76
CA SER A 37 8.04 0.25 -1.06
C SER A 37 8.93 0.44 0.16
N ALA A 38 10.05 -0.29 0.20
CA ALA A 38 11.04 -0.18 1.28
C ALA A 38 11.56 1.26 1.42
N ARG A 39 11.82 1.93 0.29
CA ARG A 39 12.26 3.33 0.26
C ARG A 39 11.26 4.28 0.93
N HIS A 40 9.95 4.07 0.74
CA HIS A 40 8.94 4.87 1.41
C HIS A 40 8.83 4.56 2.91
N ALA A 41 9.03 3.30 3.31
CA ALA A 41 9.15 2.93 4.72
C ALA A 41 10.36 3.63 5.37
N GLU A 42 11.54 3.61 4.73
CA GLU A 42 12.74 4.29 5.23
C GLU A 42 12.57 5.82 5.34
N LEU A 43 11.92 6.45 4.35
CA LEU A 43 11.62 7.88 4.37
C LEU A 43 10.55 8.23 5.40
N GLY A 44 9.53 7.39 5.54
CA GLY A 44 8.42 7.56 6.49
C GLY A 44 8.82 7.35 7.95
N SER A 45 9.82 6.50 8.22
CA SER A 45 10.34 6.22 9.57
C SER A 45 11.31 7.27 10.10
N LYS A 46 11.82 8.17 9.26
CA LYS A 46 12.73 9.26 9.66
C LYS A 46 12.00 10.53 10.07
N LYS A 47 10.66 10.51 10.09
CA LYS A 47 9.80 11.66 10.34
C LYS A 47 9.13 11.53 11.71
#